data_AF-A0A0G1KY92-F1
#
_entry.id   AF-A0A0G1KY92-F1
#
_cell.length_a   1.000
_cell.length_b   1.000
_cell.length_c   1.000
_cell.angle_alpha   90.00
_cell.angle_beta   90.00
_cell.angle_gamma   90.00
#
_symmetry.space_group_name_H-M   'P 1'
#
loop_
_entity.id
_entity.type
_entity.pdbx_description
1 polymer ?
#
loop_
_entity_poly.entity_id
_entity_poly.type
_entity_poly.pdbx_seq_one_letter_code
_entity_poly.pdbx_strand_id
1 'polypeptide(L)'
;MNFLMLTKTMPKKILFHVLLFLTVVAAFFSWYSVDRAIFAEGASDFWVPLGWFSFFAVMLSLSIVLVRKRVLLWAAFFVSLSVSFFFVHSFLHLATVALSWVFVYAAQRSIEEDIETSIKIHLMKSLHRGIFLVVIAFVLMISSQYYFSIRTLESERIAPNISKGGTTSWVINMVLPRISPEFQQVKSDEITTDEFLGEIYETIIKKEGEEIKNKLESGASSLQKDQAEKMIENELGRKLTNDERKQLEAFESGSSLKMPSVSPQIKQDIIREWKKELSKSAGSEIKGDEKVSDLFVVIMNSKIDELAEPRAGKEKSKVLPLIFTMVLFLTLIPLGSFASRFWTGIAAGMFWVLRKAGLVSVVTETREAEVIR
;
A
#
# COMPACT_ATOMS: atom_id res chain seq x y z
N MET A 1 -21.49 49.48 10.29
CA MET A 1 -22.64 48.57 10.37
C MET A 1 -22.30 47.50 11.41
N ASN A 2 -22.64 47.77 12.68
CA ASN A 2 -22.29 46.92 13.82
C ASN A 2 -23.36 45.84 13.99
N PHE A 3 -23.05 44.60 13.60
CA PHE A 3 -23.90 43.45 13.90
C PHE A 3 -23.52 42.89 15.27
N LEU A 4 -24.22 43.39 16.29
CA LEU A 4 -24.23 42.83 17.64
C LEU A 4 -24.99 41.50 17.59
N MET A 5 -24.27 40.38 17.46
CA MET A 5 -24.81 39.06 17.79
C MET A 5 -24.21 38.62 19.12
N LEU A 6 -24.99 38.78 20.19
CA LEU A 6 -24.76 38.18 21.51
C LEU A 6 -24.91 36.65 21.39
N THR A 7 -23.87 35.98 20.89
CA THR A 7 -23.82 34.52 20.94
C THR A 7 -23.45 34.12 22.37
N LYS A 8 -24.42 33.54 23.09
CA LYS A 8 -24.21 32.80 24.34
C LYS A 8 -23.09 31.78 24.11
N THR A 9 -21.88 32.10 24.56
CA THR A 9 -20.73 31.22 24.39
C THR A 9 -20.99 29.95 25.18
N MET A 10 -21.01 28.80 24.52
CA MET A 10 -20.99 27.54 25.25
C MET A 10 -19.77 27.55 26.17
N PRO A 11 -19.90 27.12 27.44
CA PRO A 11 -18.76 27.10 28.33
C PRO A 11 -17.71 26.18 27.72
N LYS A 12 -16.51 26.72 27.43
CA LYS A 12 -15.38 26.05 26.76
C LYS A 12 -15.10 24.63 27.28
N LYS A 13 -15.41 24.39 28.55
CA LYS A 13 -15.36 23.08 29.20
C LYS A 13 -16.19 22.02 28.46
N ILE A 14 -17.43 22.30 28.05
CA ILE A 14 -18.31 21.31 27.40
C ILE A 14 -17.70 20.86 26.06
N LEU A 15 -17.22 21.79 25.25
CA LEU A 15 -16.59 21.48 23.96
C LEU A 15 -15.43 20.47 24.12
N PHE A 16 -14.58 20.66 25.13
CA PHE A 16 -13.45 19.76 25.37
C PHE A 16 -13.90 18.35 25.77
N HIS A 17 -14.90 18.22 26.64
CA HIS A 17 -15.40 16.89 27.04
C HIS A 17 -16.10 16.18 25.87
N VAL A 18 -16.87 16.93 25.06
CA VAL A 18 -17.50 16.40 23.85
C VAL A 18 -16.45 15.90 22.87
N LEU A 19 -15.38 16.67 22.65
CA LEU A 19 -14.30 16.29 21.73
C LEU A 19 -13.54 15.04 22.20
N LEU A 20 -13.22 14.95 23.49
CA LEU A 20 -12.59 13.77 24.08
C LEU A 20 -13.51 12.54 24.00
N PHE A 21 -14.81 12.72 24.28
CA PHE A 21 -15.80 11.65 24.15
C PHE A 21 -15.91 11.17 22.70
N LEU A 22 -16.02 12.08 21.73
CA LEU A 22 -16.03 11.75 20.30
C LEU A 22 -14.76 11.03 19.86
N THR A 23 -13.60 11.38 20.43
CA THR A 23 -12.32 10.69 20.15
C THR A 23 -12.38 9.23 20.60
N VAL A 24 -12.90 8.95 21.80
CA VAL A 24 -13.05 7.57 22.31
C VAL A 24 -14.09 6.79 21.48
N VAL A 25 -15.21 7.41 21.13
CA VAL A 25 -16.25 6.79 20.29
C VAL A 25 -15.70 6.47 18.89
N ALA A 26 -14.99 7.41 18.27
CA ALA A 26 -14.35 7.20 16.98
C ALA A 26 -13.33 6.06 17.03
N ALA A 27 -12.55 5.96 18.13
CA ALA A 27 -11.62 4.87 18.33
C ALA A 27 -12.34 3.51 18.42
N PHE A 28 -13.42 3.41 19.21
CA PHE A 28 -14.21 2.19 19.31
C PHE A 28 -14.71 1.70 17.93
N PHE A 29 -15.33 2.58 17.14
CA PHE A 29 -15.81 2.20 15.81
C PHE A 29 -14.67 1.88 14.83
N SER A 30 -13.50 2.53 14.98
CA SER A 30 -12.30 2.21 14.19
C SER A 30 -11.83 0.78 14.46
N TRP A 31 -11.64 0.41 15.73
CA TRP A 31 -11.19 -0.94 16.09
C TRP A 31 -12.26 -2.02 15.77
N TYR A 32 -13.54 -1.71 16.01
CA TYR A 32 -14.65 -2.58 15.62
C TYR A 32 -14.71 -2.82 14.11
N SER A 33 -14.44 -1.79 13.31
CA SER A 33 -14.45 -1.92 11.86
C SER A 33 -13.33 -2.81 11.34
N VAL A 34 -12.15 -2.79 11.97
CA VAL A 34 -11.03 -3.70 11.64
C VAL A 34 -11.39 -5.13 12.01
N ASP A 35 -11.92 -5.34 13.21
CA ASP A 35 -12.40 -6.65 13.66
C ASP A 35 -13.41 -7.24 12.66
N ARG A 36 -14.43 -6.45 12.30
CA ARG A 36 -15.41 -6.83 11.27
C ARG A 36 -14.78 -7.11 9.91
N ALA A 37 -13.83 -6.28 9.46
CA ALA A 37 -13.16 -6.50 8.18
C ALA A 37 -12.32 -7.79 8.14
N ILE A 38 -11.86 -8.27 9.30
CA ILE A 38 -11.12 -9.54 9.41
C ILE A 38 -12.08 -10.74 9.42
N PHE A 39 -13.21 -10.65 10.13
CA PHE A 39 -14.08 -11.81 10.37
C PHE A 39 -15.31 -11.92 9.44
N ALA A 40 -15.77 -10.83 8.82
CA ALA A 40 -16.94 -10.87 7.96
C ALA A 40 -16.56 -11.22 6.51
N GLU A 41 -16.93 -12.42 6.08
CA GLU A 41 -16.79 -12.88 4.70
C GLU A 41 -17.53 -11.93 3.74
N GLY A 42 -16.86 -11.47 2.69
CA GLY A 42 -17.39 -10.52 1.71
C GLY A 42 -17.37 -9.05 2.14
N ALA A 43 -17.00 -8.73 3.38
CA ALA A 43 -16.81 -7.35 3.84
C ALA A 43 -15.40 -6.84 3.52
N SER A 44 -14.92 -7.06 2.29
CA SER A 44 -13.63 -6.55 1.79
C SER A 44 -13.63 -5.03 1.58
N ASP A 45 -14.54 -4.31 2.24
CA ASP A 45 -14.64 -2.86 2.25
C ASP A 45 -13.59 -2.30 3.20
N PHE A 46 -12.33 -2.39 2.78
CA PHE A 46 -11.20 -1.69 3.38
C PHE A 46 -11.47 -0.18 3.60
N TRP A 47 -12.41 0.37 2.83
CA TRP A 47 -12.93 1.73 2.95
C TRP A 47 -13.61 2.04 4.29
N VAL A 48 -14.30 1.08 4.91
CA VAL A 48 -15.01 1.32 6.17
C VAL A 48 -14.02 1.55 7.32
N PRO A 49 -13.01 0.68 7.56
CA PRO A 49 -11.93 1.00 8.47
C PRO A 49 -11.21 2.30 8.13
N LEU A 50 -10.88 2.53 6.86
CA LEU A 50 -10.20 3.76 6.45
C LEU A 50 -11.01 5.01 6.84
N GLY A 51 -12.34 4.99 6.65
CA GLY A 51 -13.23 6.09 7.03
C GLY A 51 -13.26 6.34 8.53
N TRP A 52 -13.41 5.29 9.34
CA TRP A 52 -13.42 5.43 10.81
C TRP A 52 -12.08 5.87 11.38
N PHE A 53 -10.96 5.30 10.92
CA PHE A 53 -9.62 5.75 11.32
C PHE A 53 -9.33 7.18 10.88
N SER A 54 -9.85 7.60 9.72
CA SER A 54 -9.75 8.99 9.29
C SER A 54 -10.49 9.94 10.24
N PHE A 55 -11.71 9.58 10.61
CA PHE A 55 -12.48 10.35 11.59
C PHE A 55 -11.78 10.38 12.96
N PHE A 56 -11.25 9.25 13.41
CA PHE A 56 -10.48 9.15 14.64
C PHE A 56 -9.20 10.01 14.60
N ALA A 57 -8.43 9.97 13.51
CA ALA A 57 -7.25 10.82 13.32
C ALA A 57 -7.57 12.31 13.42
N VAL A 58 -8.69 12.75 12.82
CA VAL A 58 -9.15 14.14 12.87
C VAL A 58 -9.56 14.54 14.29
N MET A 59 -10.32 13.70 14.99
CA MET A 59 -10.73 13.96 16.38
C MET A 59 -9.53 14.00 17.33
N LEU A 60 -8.57 13.10 17.13
CA LEU A 60 -7.31 13.07 17.87
C LEU A 60 -6.49 14.34 17.62
N SER A 61 -6.33 14.76 16.37
CA SER A 61 -5.62 15.98 15.98
C SER A 61 -6.25 17.24 16.59
N LEU A 62 -7.58 17.34 16.52
CA LEU A 62 -8.31 18.45 17.15
C LEU A 62 -8.16 18.42 18.67
N SER A 63 -8.19 17.24 19.29
CA SER A 63 -8.02 17.08 20.74
C SER A 63 -6.64 17.56 21.20
N ILE A 64 -5.58 17.20 20.48
CA ILE A 64 -4.20 17.68 20.73
C ILE A 64 -4.16 19.22 20.76
N VAL A 65 -4.82 19.85 19.81
CA VAL A 65 -4.71 21.31 19.60
C VAL A 65 -5.60 22.10 20.57
N LEU A 66 -6.79 21.58 20.89
CA LEU A 66 -7.81 22.31 21.65
C LEU A 66 -7.76 22.03 23.16
N VAL A 67 -7.37 20.83 23.58
CA VAL A 67 -7.45 20.41 24.98
C VAL A 67 -6.15 20.72 25.72
N ARG A 68 -6.17 21.80 26.53
CA ARG A 68 -5.00 22.21 27.33
C ARG A 68 -4.73 21.35 28.57
N LYS A 69 -5.75 20.63 29.06
CA LYS A 69 -5.62 19.78 30.26
C LYS A 69 -4.94 18.46 29.89
N ARG A 70 -3.60 18.45 29.95
CA ARG A 70 -2.76 17.30 29.59
C ARG A 70 -3.30 15.99 30.18
N VAL A 71 -3.53 15.91 31.49
CA VAL A 71 -3.97 14.65 32.15
C VAL A 71 -5.26 14.06 31.54
N LEU A 72 -6.25 14.90 31.22
CA LEU A 72 -7.50 14.42 30.61
C LEU A 72 -7.29 13.96 29.17
N LEU A 73 -6.47 14.67 28.41
CA LEU A 73 -6.10 14.29 27.05
C LEU A 73 -5.37 12.93 27.04
N TRP A 74 -4.41 12.77 27.94
CA TRP A 74 -3.65 11.53 28.15
C TRP A 74 -4.54 10.34 28.50
N ALA A 75 -5.44 10.54 29.46
CA ALA A 75 -6.41 9.52 29.84
C ALA A 75 -7.31 9.13 28.66
N ALA A 76 -7.81 10.10 27.89
CA ALA A 76 -8.64 9.84 26.72
C ALA A 76 -7.88 9.09 25.62
N PHE A 77 -6.62 9.44 25.34
CA PHE A 77 -5.79 8.72 24.36
C PHE A 77 -5.47 7.31 24.82
N PHE A 78 -5.09 7.13 26.08
CA PHE A 78 -4.84 5.81 26.63
C PHE A 78 -6.09 4.91 26.53
N VAL A 79 -7.27 5.44 26.92
CA VAL A 79 -8.55 4.73 26.76
C VAL A 79 -8.83 4.42 25.29
N SER A 80 -8.70 5.41 24.39
CA SER A 80 -8.99 5.24 22.96
C SER A 80 -8.14 4.15 22.31
N LEU A 81 -6.85 4.07 22.64
CA LEU A 81 -5.97 3.01 22.11
C LEU A 81 -6.26 1.66 22.80
N SER A 82 -6.49 1.66 24.12
CA SER A 82 -6.77 0.42 24.87
C SER A 82 -8.08 -0.27 24.47
N VAL A 83 -9.01 0.45 23.83
CA VAL A 83 -10.24 -0.14 23.29
C VAL A 83 -9.96 -1.24 22.26
N SER A 84 -8.82 -1.24 21.58
CA SER A 84 -8.44 -2.34 20.66
C SER A 84 -8.34 -3.69 21.37
N PHE A 85 -8.03 -3.69 22.67
CA PHE A 85 -7.88 -4.91 23.48
C PHE A 85 -9.20 -5.67 23.66
N PHE A 86 -10.35 -4.99 23.56
CA PHE A 86 -11.65 -5.67 23.58
C PHE A 86 -11.82 -6.61 22.38
N PHE A 87 -11.16 -6.32 21.26
CA PHE A 87 -11.22 -7.13 20.04
C PHE A 87 -10.09 -8.18 20.00
N VAL A 88 -8.94 -7.89 20.61
CA VAL A 88 -7.78 -8.78 20.62
C VAL A 88 -7.18 -8.92 22.02
N HIS A 89 -7.39 -10.09 22.61
CA HIS A 89 -6.91 -10.44 23.95
C HIS A 89 -5.52 -11.09 23.90
N SER A 90 -4.49 -10.30 23.57
CA SER A 90 -3.10 -10.76 23.51
C SER A 90 -2.16 -9.85 24.30
N PHE A 91 -1.32 -10.43 25.16
CA PHE A 91 -0.33 -9.67 25.93
C PHE A 91 0.71 -8.97 25.02
N LEU A 92 1.07 -9.59 23.91
CA LEU A 92 1.96 -8.97 22.93
C LEU A 92 1.28 -7.81 22.19
N HIS A 93 -0.04 -7.88 21.97
CA HIS A 93 -0.79 -6.74 21.44
C HIS A 93 -0.74 -5.56 22.42
N LEU A 94 -0.86 -5.81 23.72
CA LEU A 94 -0.71 -4.77 24.74
C LEU A 94 0.65 -4.04 24.66
N ALA A 95 1.74 -4.76 24.37
CA ALA A 95 3.05 -4.14 24.14
C ALA A 95 3.04 -3.20 22.92
N THR A 96 2.34 -3.58 21.85
CA THR A 96 2.17 -2.70 20.67
C THR A 96 1.29 -1.49 20.95
N VAL A 97 0.25 -1.64 21.79
CA VAL A 97 -0.59 -0.52 22.27
C VAL A 97 0.27 0.47 23.06
N ALA A 98 1.13 -0.02 23.96
CA ALA A 98 2.05 0.82 24.74
C ALA A 98 3.05 1.56 23.84
N LEU A 99 3.63 0.88 22.85
CA LEU A 99 4.54 1.51 21.88
C LEU A 99 3.81 2.56 21.02
N SER A 100 2.58 2.29 20.62
CA SER A 100 1.74 3.22 19.84
C SER A 100 1.36 4.45 20.65
N TRP A 101 1.14 4.29 21.97
CA TRP A 101 0.92 5.40 22.88
C TRP A 101 2.15 6.31 22.98
N VAL A 102 3.37 5.76 22.96
CA VAL A 102 4.62 6.55 22.89
C VAL A 102 4.72 7.34 21.58
N PHE A 103 4.30 6.77 20.45
CA PHE A 103 4.27 7.51 19.18
C PHE A 103 3.23 8.63 19.17
N VAL A 104 2.03 8.40 19.70
CA VAL A 104 1.01 9.44 19.88
C VAL A 104 1.52 10.53 20.83
N TYR A 105 2.31 10.17 21.85
CA TYR A 105 2.96 11.15 22.70
C TYR A 105 3.95 12.03 21.96
N ALA A 106 4.86 11.42 21.23
CA ALA A 106 5.83 12.14 20.44
C ALA A 106 5.13 13.05 19.41
N ALA A 107 4.02 12.60 18.81
CA ALA A 107 3.18 13.41 17.94
C ALA A 107 2.63 14.65 18.65
N GLN A 108 2.00 14.47 19.81
CA GLN A 108 1.46 15.56 20.63
C GLN A 108 2.55 16.57 20.97
N ARG A 109 3.68 16.10 21.49
CA ARG A 109 4.81 16.96 21.87
C ARG A 109 5.32 17.76 20.68
N SER A 110 5.47 17.12 19.53
CA SER A 110 5.92 17.79 18.30
C SER A 110 4.95 18.88 17.82
N ILE A 111 3.64 18.63 17.94
CA ILE A 111 2.60 19.60 17.58
C ILE A 111 2.57 20.76 18.60
N GLU A 112 2.63 20.47 19.90
CA GLU A 112 2.65 21.49 20.96
C GLU A 112 3.88 22.38 20.85
N GLU A 113 5.08 21.81 20.70
CA GLU A 113 6.33 22.56 20.53
C GLU A 113 6.28 23.50 19.31
N ASP A 114 5.71 23.06 18.19
CA ASP A 114 5.54 23.91 17.01
C ASP A 114 4.55 25.05 17.24
N ILE A 115 3.44 24.80 17.94
CA ILE A 115 2.45 25.82 18.28
C ILE A 115 3.03 26.85 19.26
N GLU A 116 3.82 26.41 20.25
CA GLU A 116 4.40 27.27 21.29
C GLU A 116 5.55 28.14 20.77
N THR A 117 6.32 27.65 19.79
CA THR A 117 7.46 28.37 19.20
C THR A 117 7.09 29.24 18.01
N SER A 118 5.92 29.04 17.40
CA SER A 118 5.50 29.79 16.22
C SER A 118 4.92 31.18 16.57
N ILE A 119 5.47 32.24 15.96
CA ILE A 119 4.98 33.63 16.09
C ILE A 119 3.51 33.75 15.63
N LYS A 120 3.13 32.99 14.60
CA LYS A 120 1.76 32.91 14.08
C LYS A 120 1.33 31.44 14.06
N ILE A 121 0.18 31.14 14.63
CA ILE A 121 -0.36 29.77 14.65
C ILE A 121 -0.78 29.36 13.24
N HIS A 122 0.04 28.49 12.62
CA HIS A 122 -0.25 27.85 11.35
C HIS A 122 -0.63 26.39 11.58
N LEU A 123 -1.90 26.14 11.90
CA LEU A 123 -2.39 24.84 12.34
C LEU A 123 -2.04 23.68 11.40
N MET A 124 -2.17 23.90 10.08
CA MET A 124 -1.78 22.90 9.08
C MET A 124 -0.31 22.49 9.21
N LYS A 125 0.58 23.46 9.38
CA LYS A 125 2.02 23.22 9.53
C LYS A 125 2.30 22.47 10.83
N SER A 126 1.71 22.90 11.94
CA SER A 126 1.94 22.30 13.25
C SER A 126 1.44 20.86 13.31
N LEU A 127 0.23 20.59 12.80
CA LEU A 127 -0.32 19.23 12.69
C LEU A 127 0.55 18.34 11.79
N HIS A 128 1.01 18.86 10.65
CA HIS A 128 1.83 18.09 9.72
C HIS A 128 3.13 17.59 10.35
N ARG A 129 3.69 18.33 11.32
CA ARG A 129 4.91 17.95 12.04
C ARG A 129 4.75 16.66 12.86
N GLY A 130 3.59 16.45 13.48
CA GLY A 130 3.33 15.28 14.34
C GLY A 130 2.50 14.17 13.69
N ILE A 131 1.74 14.46 12.63
CA ILE A 131 0.73 13.52 12.10
C ILE A 131 1.34 12.21 11.58
N PHE A 132 2.57 12.24 11.08
CA PHE A 132 3.26 11.02 10.61
C PHE A 132 3.50 10.02 11.75
N LEU A 133 3.75 10.48 12.99
CA LEU A 133 3.90 9.61 14.15
C LEU A 133 2.54 8.99 14.55
N VAL A 134 1.43 9.72 14.37
CA VAL A 134 0.07 9.15 14.53
C VAL A 134 -0.20 8.07 13.49
N VAL A 135 0.22 8.28 12.24
CA VAL A 135 0.12 7.26 11.18
C VAL A 135 0.88 6.00 11.60
N ILE A 136 2.14 6.12 12.04
CA ILE A 136 2.92 4.96 12.50
C ILE A 136 2.23 4.23 13.65
N ALA A 137 1.68 4.96 14.62
CA ALA A 137 0.94 4.38 15.74
C ALA A 137 -0.26 3.56 15.24
N PHE A 138 -1.08 4.11 14.34
CA PHE A 138 -2.24 3.40 13.79
C PHE A 138 -1.84 2.19 12.95
N VAL A 139 -0.86 2.33 12.07
CA VAL A 139 -0.34 1.22 11.25
C VAL A 139 0.13 0.07 12.15
N LEU A 140 0.92 0.38 13.17
CA LEU A 140 1.44 -0.63 14.11
C LEU A 140 0.31 -1.36 14.83
N MET A 141 -0.70 -0.64 15.32
CA MET A 141 -1.83 -1.24 16.01
C MET A 141 -2.72 -2.07 15.10
N ILE A 142 -3.05 -1.58 13.91
CA ILE A 142 -3.88 -2.29 12.92
C ILE A 142 -3.18 -3.59 12.51
N SER A 143 -1.88 -3.53 12.19
CA SER A 143 -1.08 -4.71 11.86
C SER A 143 -1.01 -5.70 13.02
N SER A 144 -0.87 -5.22 14.26
CA SER A 144 -0.86 -6.09 15.43
C SER A 144 -2.21 -6.78 15.65
N GLN A 145 -3.31 -6.04 15.58
CA GLN A 145 -4.67 -6.58 15.69
C GLN A 145 -4.89 -7.65 14.61
N TYR A 146 -4.56 -7.33 13.35
CA TYR A 146 -4.65 -8.26 12.23
C TYR A 146 -3.85 -9.55 12.47
N TYR A 147 -2.59 -9.44 12.90
CA TYR A 147 -1.74 -10.59 13.18
C TYR A 147 -2.36 -11.55 14.20
N PHE A 148 -2.82 -11.00 15.34
CA PHE A 148 -3.36 -11.82 16.42
C PHE A 148 -4.74 -12.39 16.08
N SER A 149 -5.59 -11.64 15.39
CA SER A 149 -6.90 -12.13 14.93
C SER A 149 -6.75 -13.28 13.92
N ILE A 150 -5.86 -13.15 12.93
CA ILE A 150 -5.64 -14.22 11.94
C ILE A 150 -5.00 -15.45 12.56
N ARG A 151 -4.08 -15.27 13.49
CA ARG A 151 -3.44 -16.40 14.17
C ARG A 151 -4.45 -17.28 14.92
N THR A 152 -5.57 -16.72 15.36
CA THR A 152 -6.64 -17.49 16.03
C THR A 152 -7.61 -18.18 15.08
N LEU A 153 -7.61 -17.83 13.79
CA LEU A 153 -8.48 -18.48 12.80
C LEU A 153 -8.03 -19.92 12.49
N GLU A 154 -8.99 -20.76 12.11
CA GLU A 154 -8.71 -22.07 11.51
C GLU A 154 -8.07 -21.88 10.14
N SER A 155 -7.08 -22.73 9.78
CA SER A 155 -6.23 -22.53 8.60
C SER A 155 -7.01 -22.42 7.29
N GLU A 156 -8.15 -23.09 7.19
CA GLU A 156 -9.04 -23.04 6.02
C GLU A 156 -9.66 -21.64 5.81
N ARG A 157 -9.69 -20.78 6.83
CA ARG A 157 -10.20 -19.40 6.75
C ARG A 157 -9.10 -18.33 6.73
N ILE A 158 -7.82 -18.72 6.78
CA ILE A 158 -6.70 -17.78 6.79
C ILE A 158 -6.34 -17.33 5.37
N ALA A 159 -6.53 -18.19 4.37
CA ALA A 159 -6.28 -17.85 2.99
C ALA A 159 -7.35 -16.87 2.51
N PRO A 160 -7.00 -15.59 2.22
CA PRO A 160 -7.96 -14.70 1.60
C PRO A 160 -8.32 -15.31 0.25
N ASN A 161 -9.59 -15.67 0.06
CA ASN A 161 -10.04 -16.10 -1.25
C ASN A 161 -10.03 -14.87 -2.16
N ILE A 162 -9.00 -14.77 -2.98
CA ILE A 162 -8.88 -13.68 -3.94
C ILE A 162 -9.97 -13.91 -4.98
N SER A 163 -11.09 -13.21 -4.84
CA SER A 163 -12.22 -13.36 -5.75
C SER A 163 -11.86 -12.86 -7.14
N LYS A 164 -12.32 -13.59 -8.17
CA LYS A 164 -12.29 -13.15 -9.56
C LYS A 164 -13.26 -11.98 -9.71
N GLY A 165 -12.74 -10.76 -9.62
CA GLY A 165 -13.50 -9.51 -9.67
C GLY A 165 -13.35 -8.69 -8.39
N GLY A 166 -12.70 -7.53 -8.49
CA GLY A 166 -12.51 -6.61 -7.36
C GLY A 166 -11.18 -5.84 -7.37
N THR A 167 -10.75 -5.44 -6.17
CA THR A 167 -9.55 -4.63 -5.89
C THR A 167 -8.24 -5.25 -6.42
N THR A 168 -8.18 -6.57 -6.59
CA THR A 168 -7.02 -7.26 -7.16
C THR A 168 -6.76 -6.86 -8.61
N SER A 169 -7.81 -6.78 -9.44
CA SER A 169 -7.70 -6.27 -10.81
C SER A 169 -7.19 -4.83 -10.82
N TRP A 170 -7.63 -4.00 -9.86
CA TRP A 170 -7.11 -2.64 -9.71
C TRP A 170 -5.62 -2.60 -9.35
N VAL A 171 -5.15 -3.45 -8.43
CA VAL A 171 -3.72 -3.53 -8.08
C VAL A 171 -2.89 -4.01 -9.28
N ILE A 172 -3.35 -5.04 -9.99
CA ILE A 172 -2.70 -5.56 -11.20
C ILE A 172 -2.60 -4.44 -12.24
N ASN A 173 -3.71 -3.74 -12.52
CA ASN A 173 -3.75 -2.59 -13.42
C ASN A 173 -2.86 -1.42 -12.97
N MET A 174 -2.57 -1.27 -11.67
CA MET A 174 -1.70 -0.21 -11.16
C MET A 174 -0.21 -0.56 -11.28
N VAL A 175 0.13 -1.84 -11.09
CA VAL A 175 1.52 -2.32 -11.04
C VAL A 175 2.06 -2.68 -12.42
N LEU A 176 1.28 -3.40 -13.24
CA LEU A 176 1.73 -3.84 -14.57
C LEU A 176 2.30 -2.69 -15.43
N PRO A 177 1.61 -1.54 -15.54
CA PRO A 177 2.07 -0.45 -16.41
C PRO A 177 3.34 0.25 -15.93
N ARG A 178 3.76 0.02 -14.67
CA ARG A 178 5.02 0.55 -14.12
C ARG A 178 6.20 -0.40 -14.38
N ILE A 179 5.94 -1.69 -14.54
CA ILE A 179 6.97 -2.70 -14.82
C ILE A 179 7.29 -2.72 -16.32
N SER A 180 6.26 -2.60 -17.16
CA SER A 180 6.43 -2.44 -18.61
C SER A 180 5.46 -1.36 -19.12
N PRO A 181 6.00 -0.25 -19.67
CA PRO A 181 5.18 0.81 -20.26
C PRO A 181 4.35 0.33 -21.45
N GLU A 182 4.75 -0.77 -22.09
CA GLU A 182 4.04 -1.35 -23.24
C GLU A 182 2.60 -1.77 -22.86
N PHE A 183 2.39 -2.26 -21.64
CA PHE A 183 1.05 -2.63 -21.14
C PHE A 183 0.15 -1.45 -20.74
N GLN A 184 0.58 -0.20 -20.92
CA GLN A 184 -0.27 0.97 -20.61
C GLN A 184 -1.51 1.07 -21.52
N GLN A 185 -1.44 0.51 -22.73
CA GLN A 185 -2.52 0.64 -23.72
C GLN A 185 -3.54 -0.51 -23.66
N VAL A 186 -3.18 -1.60 -22.99
CA VAL A 186 -3.99 -2.81 -23.00
C VAL A 186 -4.69 -2.95 -21.65
N LYS A 187 -6.03 -2.85 -21.65
CA LYS A 187 -6.83 -3.05 -20.44
C LYS A 187 -6.64 -4.50 -19.98
N SER A 188 -5.95 -4.73 -18.86
CA SER A 188 -5.59 -6.08 -18.39
C SER A 188 -6.80 -6.99 -18.10
N ASP A 189 -8.00 -6.42 -18.00
CA ASP A 189 -9.24 -7.14 -17.79
C ASP A 189 -9.73 -7.89 -19.06
N GLU A 190 -9.13 -7.64 -20.23
CA GLU A 190 -9.52 -8.22 -21.52
C GLU A 190 -8.42 -9.07 -22.17
N ILE A 191 -7.17 -9.00 -21.68
CA ILE A 191 -6.03 -9.70 -22.30
C ILE A 191 -6.07 -11.20 -21.96
N THR A 192 -6.07 -12.02 -23.00
CA THR A 192 -5.91 -13.47 -22.85
C THR A 192 -4.45 -13.83 -22.57
N THR A 193 -4.24 -14.98 -21.94
CA THR A 193 -2.89 -15.42 -21.57
C THR A 193 -1.99 -15.56 -22.82
N ASP A 194 -2.52 -16.06 -23.93
CA ASP A 194 -1.75 -16.18 -25.18
C ASP A 194 -1.36 -14.81 -25.76
N GLU A 195 -2.25 -13.83 -25.71
CA GLU A 195 -1.96 -12.47 -26.17
C GLU A 195 -0.87 -11.83 -25.30
N PHE A 196 -0.98 -11.96 -23.97
CA PHE A 196 0.01 -11.42 -23.04
C PHE A 196 1.39 -12.06 -23.19
N LEU A 197 1.45 -13.39 -23.27
CA LEU A 197 2.72 -14.08 -23.51
C LEU A 197 3.29 -13.72 -24.89
N GLY A 198 2.43 -13.55 -25.90
CA GLY A 198 2.83 -13.06 -27.21
C GLY A 198 3.44 -11.65 -27.17
N GLU A 199 2.85 -10.74 -26.40
CA GLU A 199 3.32 -9.37 -26.23
C GLU A 199 4.62 -9.30 -25.42
N ILE A 200 4.75 -10.11 -24.35
CA ILE A 200 6.02 -10.26 -23.62
C ILE A 200 7.11 -10.73 -24.57
N TYR A 201 6.84 -11.77 -25.37
CA TYR A 201 7.80 -12.31 -26.32
C TYR A 201 8.27 -11.25 -27.31
N GLU A 202 7.33 -10.53 -27.94
CA GLU A 202 7.67 -9.45 -28.88
C GLU A 202 8.45 -8.32 -28.22
N THR A 203 8.13 -7.99 -26.97
CA THR A 203 8.84 -6.96 -26.19
C THR A 203 10.27 -7.37 -25.88
N ILE A 204 10.49 -8.62 -25.46
CA ILE A 204 11.83 -9.16 -25.18
C ILE A 204 12.68 -9.13 -26.45
N ILE A 205 12.16 -9.69 -27.55
CA ILE A 205 12.86 -9.71 -28.84
C ILE A 205 13.16 -8.30 -29.33
N LYS A 206 12.23 -7.35 -29.18
CA LYS A 206 12.47 -5.95 -29.57
C LYS A 206 13.56 -5.29 -28.73
N LYS A 207 13.54 -5.43 -27.40
CA LYS A 207 14.55 -4.84 -26.50
C LYS A 207 15.93 -5.41 -26.75
N GLU A 208 16.04 -6.73 -26.87
CA GLU A 208 17.30 -7.41 -27.19
C GLU A 208 17.79 -7.02 -28.59
N GLY A 209 16.89 -6.96 -29.57
CA GLY A 209 17.23 -6.52 -30.93
C GLY A 209 17.74 -5.08 -30.98
N GLU A 210 17.14 -4.17 -30.21
CA GLU A 210 17.62 -2.79 -30.07
C GLU A 210 18.95 -2.72 -29.31
N GLU A 211 19.15 -3.52 -28.26
CA GLU A 211 20.41 -3.58 -27.52
C GLU A 211 21.57 -4.12 -28.39
N ILE A 212 21.31 -5.19 -29.14
CA ILE A 212 22.23 -5.76 -30.12
C ILE A 212 22.56 -4.72 -31.18
N LYS A 213 21.53 -4.07 -31.76
CA LYS A 213 21.72 -3.00 -32.74
C LYS A 213 22.58 -1.87 -32.20
N ASN A 214 22.31 -1.39 -30.99
CA ASN A 214 23.08 -0.32 -30.35
C ASN A 214 24.53 -0.74 -30.08
N LYS A 215 24.76 -1.99 -29.64
CA LYS A 215 26.11 -2.56 -29.45
C LYS A 215 26.87 -2.66 -30.78
N LEU A 216 26.22 -3.08 -31.86
CA LEU A 216 26.82 -3.14 -33.20
C LEU A 216 27.10 -1.73 -33.78
N GLU A 217 26.15 -0.79 -33.66
CA GLU A 217 26.33 0.59 -34.12
C GLU A 217 27.42 1.34 -33.34
N SER A 218 27.70 0.93 -32.09
CA SER A 218 28.81 1.46 -31.30
C SER A 218 30.21 1.01 -31.74
N GLY A 219 30.31 0.24 -32.85
CA GLY A 219 31.58 -0.11 -33.49
C GLY A 219 32.34 -1.24 -32.81
N ALA A 220 31.64 -2.13 -32.10
CA ALA A 220 32.27 -3.24 -31.41
C ALA A 220 32.66 -4.38 -32.38
N SER A 221 33.89 -4.88 -32.25
CA SER A 221 34.56 -5.78 -33.20
C SER A 221 33.93 -7.18 -33.31
N SER A 222 34.33 -7.92 -34.37
CA SER A 222 33.95 -9.31 -34.70
C SER A 222 34.06 -10.34 -33.55
N LEU A 223 34.78 -10.03 -32.48
CA LEU A 223 34.85 -10.84 -31.25
C LEU A 223 33.53 -10.85 -30.46
N GLN A 224 32.64 -9.88 -30.70
CA GLN A 224 31.32 -9.84 -30.06
C GLN A 224 30.24 -10.61 -30.83
N LYS A 225 30.46 -11.01 -32.09
CA LYS A 225 29.50 -11.82 -32.88
C LYS A 225 29.30 -13.20 -32.25
N ASP A 226 30.41 -13.88 -31.97
CA ASP A 226 30.40 -15.17 -31.26
C ASP A 226 29.78 -15.04 -29.85
N GLN A 227 29.91 -13.88 -29.23
CA GLN A 227 29.36 -13.61 -27.90
C GLN A 227 27.86 -13.30 -27.95
N ALA A 228 27.40 -12.59 -28.98
CA ALA A 228 25.98 -12.32 -29.26
C ALA A 228 25.25 -13.60 -29.66
N GLU A 229 25.83 -14.44 -30.54
CA GLU A 229 25.29 -15.75 -30.86
C GLU A 229 25.15 -16.61 -29.60
N LYS A 230 26.17 -16.66 -28.75
CA LYS A 230 26.11 -17.42 -27.48
C LYS A 230 25.12 -16.85 -26.47
N MET A 231 24.92 -15.53 -26.41
CA MET A 231 23.90 -14.91 -25.54
C MET A 231 22.49 -15.32 -26.00
N ILE A 232 22.21 -15.19 -27.30
CA ILE A 232 20.93 -15.57 -27.89
C ILE A 232 20.68 -17.08 -27.72
N GLU A 233 21.69 -17.92 -27.96
CA GLU A 233 21.57 -19.38 -27.78
C GLU A 233 21.31 -19.77 -26.32
N ASN A 234 21.95 -19.08 -25.36
CA ASN A 234 21.72 -19.32 -23.93
C ASN A 234 20.34 -18.90 -23.46
N GLU A 235 19.81 -17.76 -23.93
CA GLU A 235 18.50 -17.28 -23.52
C GLU A 235 17.36 -18.02 -24.22
N LEU A 236 17.52 -18.40 -25.48
CA LEU A 236 16.57 -19.27 -26.18
C LEU A 236 16.64 -20.73 -25.70
N GLY A 237 17.66 -21.09 -24.92
CA GLY A 237 17.90 -22.47 -24.47
C GLY A 237 18.18 -23.46 -25.62
N ARG A 238 18.51 -22.97 -26.82
CA ARG A 238 18.77 -23.79 -28.02
C ARG A 238 19.81 -23.15 -28.93
N LYS A 239 20.45 -23.98 -29.76
CA LYS A 239 21.37 -23.50 -30.80
C LYS A 239 20.60 -22.78 -31.92
N LEU A 240 21.23 -21.74 -32.47
CA LEU A 240 20.74 -21.01 -33.63
C LEU A 240 20.83 -21.91 -34.87
N THR A 241 19.78 -21.89 -35.68
CA THR A 241 19.74 -22.56 -36.98
C THR A 241 20.64 -21.85 -37.98
N ASN A 242 21.03 -22.55 -39.05
CA ASN A 242 21.88 -21.98 -40.10
C ASN A 242 21.22 -20.77 -40.79
N ASP A 243 19.89 -20.74 -40.85
CA ASP A 243 19.15 -19.62 -41.43
C ASP A 243 19.11 -18.41 -40.49
N GLU A 244 19.00 -18.63 -39.17
CA GLU A 244 19.11 -17.57 -38.16
C GLU A 244 20.52 -16.95 -38.13
N ARG A 245 21.55 -17.78 -38.23
CA ARG A 245 22.95 -17.31 -38.34
C ARG A 245 23.19 -16.50 -39.62
N LYS A 246 22.64 -16.92 -40.75
CA LYS A 246 22.72 -16.16 -42.01
C LYS A 246 21.99 -14.82 -41.94
N GLN A 247 20.89 -14.73 -41.19
CA GLN A 247 20.18 -13.47 -40.96
C GLN A 247 20.97 -12.53 -40.04
N LEU A 248 21.68 -13.05 -39.04
CA LEU A 248 22.65 -12.31 -38.23
C LEU A 248 23.86 -11.83 -39.05
N GLU A 249 24.30 -12.59 -40.06
CA GLU A 249 25.39 -12.19 -40.96
C GLU A 249 24.96 -11.09 -41.95
N ALA A 250 23.73 -11.19 -42.47
CA ALA A 250 23.16 -10.14 -43.32
C ALA A 250 22.95 -8.80 -42.56
N PHE A 251 22.92 -8.84 -41.22
CA PHE A 251 22.81 -7.68 -40.35
C PHE A 251 24.06 -6.79 -40.38
N GLU A 252 25.27 -7.38 -40.46
CA GLU A 252 26.54 -6.63 -40.53
C GLU A 252 26.70 -5.84 -41.84
N SER A 253 25.94 -6.19 -42.89
CA SER A 253 26.12 -5.62 -44.24
C SER A 253 25.50 -4.23 -44.43
N GLY A 254 25.01 -3.58 -43.36
CA GLY A 254 24.52 -2.20 -43.38
C GLY A 254 23.19 -1.97 -44.10
N SER A 255 22.42 -3.03 -44.40
CA SER A 255 21.07 -2.88 -44.93
C SER A 255 20.08 -2.53 -43.80
N SER A 256 19.25 -1.50 -44.01
CA SER A 256 18.25 -1.05 -43.03
C SER A 256 17.26 -2.19 -42.73
N LEU A 257 17.46 -2.89 -41.62
CA LEU A 257 16.70 -4.08 -41.27
C LEU A 257 15.36 -3.75 -40.61
N LYS A 258 14.30 -4.30 -41.21
CA LYS A 258 13.17 -4.83 -40.46
C LYS A 258 13.71 -6.09 -39.76
N MET A 259 13.72 -6.10 -38.43
CA MET A 259 14.04 -7.29 -37.63
C MET A 259 13.42 -8.54 -38.29
N PRO A 260 14.19 -9.64 -38.48
CA PRO A 260 13.63 -10.86 -39.03
C PRO A 260 12.43 -11.23 -38.16
N SER A 261 11.24 -11.29 -38.77
CA SER A 261 10.06 -11.78 -38.08
C SER A 261 10.40 -13.19 -37.62
N VAL A 262 10.64 -13.36 -36.33
CA VAL A 262 10.92 -14.67 -35.72
C VAL A 262 9.89 -15.65 -36.28
N SER A 263 10.35 -16.81 -36.76
CA SER A 263 9.46 -17.83 -37.32
C SER A 263 8.27 -18.03 -36.37
N PRO A 264 7.02 -17.98 -36.87
CA PRO A 264 5.83 -18.19 -36.06
C PRO A 264 5.89 -19.47 -35.22
N GLN A 265 6.63 -20.48 -35.68
CA GLN A 265 6.85 -21.75 -34.97
C GLN A 265 7.66 -21.56 -33.67
N ILE A 266 8.73 -20.77 -33.69
CA ILE A 266 9.57 -20.52 -32.51
C ILE A 266 8.77 -19.75 -31.45
N LYS A 267 8.01 -18.73 -31.89
CA LYS A 267 7.11 -17.98 -31.00
C LYS A 267 6.11 -18.93 -30.33
N GLN A 268 5.50 -19.84 -31.10
CA GLN A 268 4.54 -20.81 -30.55
C GLN A 268 5.17 -21.80 -29.59
N ASP A 269 6.39 -22.27 -29.85
CA ASP A 269 7.08 -23.22 -28.97
C ASP A 269 7.47 -22.58 -27.63
N ILE A 270 7.97 -21.34 -27.64
CA ILE A 270 8.30 -20.59 -26.41
C ILE A 270 7.04 -20.28 -25.60
N ILE A 271 5.96 -19.82 -26.26
CA ILE A 271 4.67 -19.59 -25.58
C ILE A 271 4.15 -20.90 -24.97
N ARG A 272 4.30 -22.03 -25.66
CA ARG A 272 3.90 -23.35 -25.13
C ARG A 272 4.70 -23.73 -23.88
N GLU A 273 6.00 -23.46 -23.86
CA GLU A 273 6.86 -23.72 -22.70
C GLU A 273 6.49 -22.81 -21.51
N TRP A 274 6.28 -21.51 -21.75
CA TRP A 274 5.81 -20.59 -20.71
C TRP A 274 4.44 -20.98 -20.16
N LYS A 275 3.50 -21.40 -21.01
CA LYS A 275 2.21 -21.95 -20.56
C LYS A 275 2.39 -23.17 -19.69
N LYS A 276 3.33 -24.06 -20.01
CA LYS A 276 3.63 -25.26 -19.21
C LYS A 276 4.17 -24.89 -17.82
N GLU A 277 5.05 -23.91 -17.71
CA GLU A 277 5.58 -23.43 -16.43
C GLU A 277 4.52 -22.72 -15.58
N LEU A 278 3.69 -21.90 -16.22
CA LEU A 278 2.56 -21.25 -15.57
C LEU A 278 1.53 -22.29 -15.10
N SER A 279 1.26 -23.33 -15.91
CA SER A 279 0.34 -24.41 -15.55
C SER A 279 0.82 -25.17 -14.32
N LYS A 280 2.14 -25.43 -14.24
CA LYS A 280 2.78 -26.03 -13.07
C LYS A 280 2.62 -25.15 -11.81
N SER A 281 2.67 -23.83 -11.97
CA SER A 281 2.53 -22.87 -10.87
C SER A 281 1.08 -22.66 -10.44
N ALA A 282 0.13 -22.76 -11.38
CA ALA A 282 -1.31 -22.65 -11.16
C ALA A 282 -1.95 -23.94 -10.65
N GLY A 283 -1.25 -25.08 -10.75
CA GLY A 283 -1.80 -26.40 -10.43
C GLY A 283 -2.86 -26.89 -11.42
N SER A 284 -3.03 -26.22 -12.56
CA SER A 284 -4.04 -26.54 -13.59
C SER A 284 -3.51 -26.22 -14.99
N GLU A 285 -4.02 -26.91 -16.01
CA GLU A 285 -3.62 -26.69 -17.41
C GLU A 285 -4.17 -25.36 -17.92
N ILE A 286 -3.28 -24.54 -18.49
CA ILE A 286 -3.60 -23.23 -19.08
C ILE A 286 -3.77 -23.39 -20.59
N LYS A 287 -4.97 -23.10 -21.08
CA LYS A 287 -5.33 -23.24 -22.49
C LYS A 287 -4.80 -22.10 -23.34
N GLY A 288 -4.78 -20.89 -22.77
CA GLY A 288 -4.34 -19.65 -23.41
C GLY A 288 -5.46 -18.63 -23.60
N ASP A 289 -6.72 -19.05 -23.61
CA ASP A 289 -7.90 -18.20 -23.70
C ASP A 289 -8.33 -17.60 -22.36
N GLU A 290 -7.74 -18.05 -21.25
CA GLU A 290 -8.00 -17.50 -19.94
C GLU A 290 -7.46 -16.07 -19.83
N LYS A 291 -8.22 -15.21 -19.15
CA LYS A 291 -7.76 -13.86 -18.82
C LYS A 291 -6.54 -13.94 -17.91
N VAL A 292 -5.53 -13.13 -18.21
CA VAL A 292 -4.27 -13.07 -17.43
C VAL A 292 -4.56 -12.77 -15.96
N SER A 293 -5.49 -11.85 -15.69
CA SER A 293 -5.91 -11.51 -14.33
C SER A 293 -6.48 -12.72 -13.57
N ASP A 294 -7.31 -13.53 -14.22
CA ASP A 294 -7.85 -14.77 -13.63
C ASP A 294 -6.75 -15.79 -13.37
N LEU A 295 -5.78 -15.91 -14.29
CA LEU A 295 -4.64 -16.81 -14.13
C LEU A 295 -3.77 -16.40 -12.93
N PHE A 296 -3.46 -15.11 -12.78
CA PHE A 296 -2.72 -14.61 -11.62
C PHE A 296 -3.46 -14.89 -10.31
N VAL A 297 -4.78 -14.73 -10.28
CA VAL A 297 -5.60 -15.08 -9.11
C VAL A 297 -5.47 -16.57 -8.78
N VAL A 298 -5.54 -17.45 -9.78
CA VAL A 298 -5.39 -18.91 -9.59
C VAL A 298 -3.99 -19.25 -9.06
N ILE A 299 -2.93 -18.68 -9.64
CA ILE A 299 -1.55 -18.90 -9.19
C ILE A 299 -1.35 -18.40 -7.76
N MET A 300 -1.85 -17.20 -7.44
CA MET A 300 -1.74 -16.66 -6.08
C MET A 300 -2.49 -17.53 -5.07
N ASN A 301 -3.73 -17.94 -5.38
CA ASN A 301 -4.51 -18.82 -4.50
C ASN A 301 -3.79 -20.16 -4.32
N SER A 302 -3.30 -20.78 -5.39
CA SER A 302 -2.52 -22.04 -5.30
C SER A 302 -1.26 -21.89 -4.44
N LYS A 303 -0.53 -20.78 -4.54
CA LYS A 303 0.65 -20.52 -3.70
C LYS A 303 0.28 -20.22 -2.25
N ILE A 304 -0.83 -19.53 -2.01
CA ILE A 304 -1.35 -19.30 -0.66
C ILE A 304 -1.76 -20.65 -0.04
N ASP A 305 -2.46 -21.50 -0.79
CA ASP A 305 -2.88 -22.84 -0.35
C ASP A 305 -1.67 -23.72 -0.06
N GLU A 306 -0.66 -23.74 -0.93
CA GLU A 306 0.61 -24.46 -0.70
C GLU A 306 1.33 -23.99 0.58
N LEU A 307 1.24 -22.70 0.92
CA LEU A 307 1.81 -22.14 2.15
C LEU A 307 0.92 -22.36 3.38
N ALA A 308 -0.39 -22.53 3.19
CA ALA A 308 -1.38 -22.74 4.24
C ALA A 308 -1.51 -24.22 4.61
N GLU A 309 -1.26 -25.14 3.67
CA GLU A 309 -1.36 -26.58 3.88
C GLU A 309 -0.42 -27.04 5.02
N PRO A 310 -0.96 -27.70 6.05
CA PRO A 310 -0.13 -28.25 7.11
C PRO A 310 0.73 -29.39 6.55
N ARG A 311 2.02 -29.12 6.34
CA ARG A 311 2.99 -30.15 5.95
C ARG A 311 2.90 -31.31 6.94
N ALA A 312 2.54 -32.49 6.44
CA ALA A 312 2.24 -33.72 7.19
C ALA A 312 2.96 -33.82 8.55
N GLY A 313 2.24 -33.52 9.63
CA GLY A 313 2.70 -33.66 11.01
C GLY A 313 3.35 -32.44 11.67
N LYS A 314 3.45 -31.28 11.01
CA LYS A 314 3.98 -30.04 11.62
C LYS A 314 2.85 -29.06 11.96
N GLU A 315 2.98 -28.41 13.13
CA GLU A 315 2.09 -27.34 13.61
C GLU A 315 1.79 -26.31 12.49
N LYS A 316 0.56 -25.76 12.50
CA LYS A 316 0.13 -24.66 11.62
C LYS A 316 1.26 -23.67 11.37
N SER A 317 1.49 -23.32 10.09
CA SER A 317 2.56 -22.39 9.70
C SER A 317 2.38 -21.03 10.39
N LYS A 318 3.12 -20.79 11.48
CA LYS A 318 3.16 -19.50 12.19
C LYS A 318 3.74 -18.37 11.31
N VAL A 319 4.31 -18.73 10.15
CA VAL A 319 4.97 -17.80 9.23
C VAL A 319 3.96 -17.05 8.36
N LEU A 320 2.85 -17.68 7.96
CA LEU A 320 1.89 -17.07 7.03
C LEU A 320 1.22 -15.79 7.62
N PRO A 321 0.69 -15.80 8.86
CA PRO A 321 0.13 -14.59 9.46
C PRO A 321 1.18 -13.47 9.59
N LEU A 322 2.45 -13.83 9.82
CA LEU A 322 3.55 -12.87 9.90
C LEU A 322 3.81 -12.19 8.55
N ILE A 323 3.88 -12.97 7.46
CA ILE A 323 4.07 -12.43 6.10
C ILE A 323 2.93 -11.48 5.75
N PHE A 324 1.67 -11.90 5.92
CA PHE A 324 0.53 -11.03 5.62
C PHE A 324 0.51 -9.77 6.49
N THR A 325 0.90 -9.87 7.75
CA THR A 325 1.02 -8.71 8.64
C THR A 325 2.09 -7.74 8.15
N MET A 326 3.25 -8.25 7.69
CA MET A 326 4.31 -7.42 7.12
C MET A 326 3.84 -6.73 5.83
N VAL A 327 3.18 -7.44 4.93
CA VAL A 327 2.60 -6.87 3.71
C VAL A 327 1.57 -5.79 4.05
N LEU A 328 0.68 -6.06 5.00
CA LEU A 328 -0.31 -5.09 5.47
C LEU A 328 0.37 -3.84 6.07
N PHE A 329 1.36 -4.03 6.94
CA PHE A 329 2.14 -2.95 7.54
C PHE A 329 2.79 -2.06 6.47
N LEU A 330 3.49 -2.67 5.51
CA LEU A 330 4.15 -1.95 4.42
C LEU A 330 3.15 -1.25 3.48
N THR A 331 1.95 -1.78 3.33
CA THR A 331 0.88 -1.18 2.51
C THR A 331 0.22 0.00 3.23
N LEU A 332 0.02 -0.11 4.54
CA LEU A 332 -0.67 0.92 5.32
C LEU A 332 0.20 2.16 5.58
N ILE A 333 1.53 2.07 5.60
CA ILE A 333 2.42 3.25 5.75
C ILE A 333 2.20 4.29 4.64
N PRO A 334 2.38 3.97 3.34
CA PRO A 334 2.24 4.95 2.27
C PRO A 334 0.79 5.44 2.17
N LEU A 335 -0.19 4.55 2.37
CA LEU A 335 -1.60 4.92 2.37
C LEU A 335 -1.93 5.88 3.50
N GLY A 336 -1.51 5.59 4.74
CA GLY A 336 -1.69 6.45 5.89
C GLY A 336 -0.98 7.80 5.73
N SER A 337 0.20 7.78 5.11
CA SER A 337 0.96 9.00 4.79
C SER A 337 0.22 9.88 3.79
N PHE A 338 -0.40 9.29 2.77
CA PHE A 338 -1.28 9.98 1.84
C PHE A 338 -2.53 10.53 2.55
N ALA A 339 -3.21 9.69 3.33
CA ALA A 339 -4.42 10.06 4.09
C ALA A 339 -4.15 11.18 5.11
N SER A 340 -2.96 11.21 5.72
CA SER A 340 -2.57 12.21 6.72
C SER A 340 -2.67 13.66 6.23
N ARG A 341 -2.45 13.90 4.93
CA ARG A 341 -2.61 15.23 4.32
C ARG A 341 -4.07 15.66 4.36
N PHE A 342 -4.99 14.74 4.05
CA PHE A 342 -6.42 14.98 4.13
C PHE A 342 -6.87 15.17 5.58
N TRP A 343 -6.41 14.33 6.52
CA TRP A 343 -6.74 14.46 7.94
C TRP A 343 -6.33 15.81 8.50
N THR A 344 -5.11 16.26 8.16
CA THR A 344 -4.60 17.57 8.57
C THR A 344 -5.46 18.70 7.99
N GLY A 345 -5.81 18.61 6.71
CA GLY A 345 -6.72 19.54 6.04
C GLY A 345 -8.09 19.64 6.70
N ILE A 346 -8.72 18.49 6.97
CA ILE A 346 -10.04 18.42 7.62
C ILE A 346 -9.97 18.98 9.04
N ALA A 347 -8.97 18.59 9.84
CA ALA A 347 -8.78 19.09 11.20
C ALA A 347 -8.59 20.61 11.21
N ALA A 348 -7.79 21.16 10.30
CA ALA A 348 -7.62 22.59 10.18
C ALA A 348 -8.90 23.31 9.74
N GLY A 349 -9.66 22.73 8.81
CA GLY A 349 -10.97 23.22 8.39
C GLY A 349 -11.97 23.25 9.55
N MET A 350 -12.05 22.17 10.34
CA MET A 350 -12.90 22.10 11.52
C MET A 350 -12.51 23.13 12.57
N PHE A 351 -11.21 23.29 12.84
CA PHE A 351 -10.73 24.34 13.75
C PHE A 351 -11.12 25.74 13.26
N TRP A 352 -11.01 26.01 11.96
CA TRP A 352 -11.44 27.28 11.36
C TRP A 352 -12.94 27.52 11.56
N VAL A 353 -13.78 26.50 11.36
CA VAL A 353 -15.23 26.58 11.64
C VAL A 353 -15.49 26.86 13.12
N LEU A 354 -14.83 26.16 14.04
CA LEU A 354 -14.97 26.37 15.49
C LEU A 354 -14.55 27.78 15.91
N ARG A 355 -13.51 28.33 15.28
CA ARG A 355 -13.07 29.72 15.48
C ARG A 355 -14.12 30.71 14.95
N LYS A 356 -14.64 30.49 13.74
CA LYS A 356 -15.68 31.36 13.14
C LYS A 356 -16.98 31.34 13.94
N ALA A 357 -17.31 30.21 14.55
CA ALA A 357 -18.46 30.05 15.43
C ALA A 357 -18.25 30.66 16.84
N GLY A 358 -17.07 31.21 17.15
CA GLY A 358 -16.77 31.78 18.46
C GLY A 358 -16.59 30.75 19.59
N LEU A 359 -16.53 29.46 19.25
CA LEU A 359 -16.30 28.38 20.21
C LEU A 359 -14.83 28.31 20.66
N VAL A 360 -13.92 28.77 19.79
CA VAL A 360 -12.48 28.83 20.04
C VAL A 360 -11.97 30.25 19.77
N SER A 361 -11.22 30.80 20.73
CA SER A 361 -10.59 32.12 20.64
C SER A 361 -9.07 31.96 20.61
N VAL A 362 -8.41 32.55 19.61
CA VAL A 362 -6.94 32.67 19.59
C VAL A 362 -6.55 33.93 20.36
N VAL A 363 -5.84 33.77 21.46
CA VAL A 363 -5.32 34.87 22.29
C VAL A 363 -3.88 35.12 21.90
N THR A 364 -3.52 36.38 21.67
CA THR A 364 -2.13 36.80 21.46
C THR A 364 -1.48 37.08 22.81
N GLU A 365 -0.42 36.37 23.12
CA GLU A 365 0.43 36.60 24.30
C GLU A 365 1.75 37.23 23.86
N THR A 366 2.15 38.33 24.48
CA THR A 366 3.48 38.92 24.26
C THR A 366 4.51 38.04 24.95
N ARG A 367 5.49 37.50 24.21
CA ARG A 367 6.61 36.70 24.74
C ARG A 367 7.93 37.33 24.31
N GLU A 368 8.89 37.39 25.24
CA GLU A 368 10.27 37.74 24.92
C GLU A 368 10.94 36.51 24.28
N ALA A 369 11.58 36.69 23.13
CA ALA A 369 12.30 35.63 22.43
C ALA A 369 13.69 36.11 22.05
N GLU A 370 14.71 35.34 22.42
CA GLU A 370 16.10 35.61 22.04
C GLU A 370 16.29 35.29 20.54
N VAL A 371 16.93 36.22 19.82
CA VAL A 371 17.23 36.09 18.39
C VAL A 371 18.73 35.97 18.23
N ILE A 372 19.21 34.82 17.78
CA ILE A 372 20.59 34.65 17.31
C ILE A 372 20.68 35.34 15.94
N ARG A 373 21.56 36.33 15.83
CA ARG A 373 21.82 37.07 14.59
C ARG A 373 23.03 36.51 13.85
#